data_AF-A0A8C7YME5-F1
#
_entry.id   AF-A0A8C7YME5-F1
#
_cell.length_a   1.000
_cell.length_b   1.000
_cell.length_c   1.000
_cell.angle_alpha   90.00
_cell.angle_beta   90.00
_cell.angle_gamma   90.00
#
_symmetry.space_group_name_H-M   'P 1'
#
loop_
_entity.id
_entity.type
_entity.pdbx_description
1 polymer ?
#
loop_
_entity_poly.entity_id
_entity_poly.type
_entity_poly.pdbx_seq_one_letter_code
_entity_poly.pdbx_strand_id
1 'polypeptide(L)' 'MKVTVTFGQTGVVVPCKEGWTVRDLIQQATQRYRKLLEQVTTVCCPSAVMVSIHGDSF' A
#
# COMPACT_ATOMS: atom_id res chain seq x y z
N MET A 1 -12.33 -10.76 -0.27
CA MET A 1 -10.96 -11.32 -0.22
C MET A 1 -9.95 -10.18 -0.30
N LYS A 2 -8.82 -10.23 0.41
CA LYS A 2 -7.74 -9.22 0.34
C LYS A 2 -6.42 -9.90 0.03
N VAL A 3 -5.59 -9.29 -0.82
CA VAL A 3 -4.26 -9.79 -1.17
C VAL A 3 -3.23 -8.72 -0.89
N THR A 4 -2.01 -9.13 -0.54
CA THR A 4 -0.89 -8.22 -0.34
C THR A 4 0.03 -8.33 -1.54
N VAL A 5 0.26 -7.21 -2.21
CA VAL A 5 1.23 -7.10 -3.30
C VAL A 5 2.48 -6.42 -2.76
N THR A 6 3.64 -7.04 -2.92
CA THR A 6 4.91 -6.51 -2.45
C THR A 6 5.64 -5.80 -3.58
N PHE A 7 5.93 -4.51 -3.39
CA PHE A 7 6.80 -3.70 -4.24
C PHE A 7 8.16 -3.58 -3.56
N GLY A 8 9.07 -4.50 -3.85
CA GLY A 8 10.34 -4.61 -3.12
C GLY A 8 10.08 -4.88 -1.63
N GLN A 9 10.43 -3.92 -0.77
CA GLN A 9 10.20 -4.02 0.69
C GLN A 9 8.87 -3.41 1.15
N THR A 10 8.09 -2.77 0.26
CA THR A 10 6.81 -2.14 0.62
C THR A 10 5.64 -3.07 0.32
N GLY A 11 4.88 -3.43 1.35
CA GLY A 11 3.64 -4.20 1.21
C GLY A 11 2.43 -3.29 0.97
N VAL A 12 1.66 -3.58 -0.07
CA VAL A 12 0.42 -2.87 -0.40
C VAL A 12 -0.76 -3.85 -0.36
N VAL A 13 -1.71 -3.58 0.54
CA VAL A 13 -2.92 -4.40 0.65
C VAL A 13 -3.94 -3.93 -0.37
N VAL A 14 -4.42 -4.86 -1.20
CA VAL A 14 -5.42 -4.62 -2.24
C VAL A 14 -6.62 -5.53 -2.00
N PRO A 15 -7.85 -4.98 -1.93
CA PRO A 15 -9.06 -5.79 -1.89
C PRO A 15 -9.27 -6.44 -3.26
N CYS A 16 -9.60 -7.73 -3.29
CA CYS A 16 -10.01 -8.42 -4.50
C CYS A 16 -11.51 -8.20 -4.72
N LYS A 17 -11.87 -7.81 -5.95
CA LYS A 17 -13.24 -7.78 -6.42
C LYS A 17 -13.46 -8.88 -7.46
N GLU A 18 -14.67 -9.41 -7.52
CA GLU A 18 -15.04 -10.40 -8.53
C GLU A 18 -14.89 -9.82 -9.95
N GLY A 19 -14.35 -10.62 -10.87
CA GLY A 19 -14.05 -10.19 -12.23
C GLY A 19 -12.73 -9.42 -12.41
N TRP A 20 -11.93 -9.23 -11.36
CA TRP A 20 -10.60 -8.62 -11.49
C TRP A 20 -9.57 -9.64 -11.99
N THR A 21 -8.82 -9.23 -13.00
CA THR A 21 -7.67 -9.99 -13.49
C THR A 21 -6.43 -9.64 -12.68
N VAL A 22 -5.36 -10.42 -12.84
CA VAL A 22 -4.04 -10.11 -12.28
C VAL A 22 -3.57 -8.71 -12.71
N ARG A 23 -3.90 -8.28 -13.93
CA ARG A 23 -3.58 -6.93 -14.42
C ARG A 23 -4.28 -5.85 -13.61
N ASP A 24 -5.57 -6.02 -13.31
CA ASP A 24 -6.34 -5.07 -12.49
C ASP A 24 -5.76 -4.98 -11.08
N LEU A 25 -5.39 -6.12 -10.49
CA LEU A 25 -4.74 -6.16 -9.17
C LEU A 25 -3.42 -5.38 -9.16
N ILE A 26 -2.56 -5.57 -10.19
CA ILE A 26 -1.29 -4.84 -10.31
C ILE A 26 -1.55 -3.34 -10.49
N GLN A 27 -2.55 -2.93 -11.29
CA GLN A 27 -2.87 -1.51 -11.47
C GLN A 27 -3.35 -0.86 -10.17
N GLN A 28 -4.24 -1.53 -9.43
CA GLN A 28 -4.72 -1.05 -8.13
C GLN A 28 -3.59 -0.98 -7.10
N ALA A 29 -2.75 -2.01 -7.05
CA ALA A 29 -1.57 -2.06 -6.18
C ALA A 29 -0.60 -0.91 -6.52
N THR A 30 -0.35 -0.66 -7.81
CA THR A 30 0.55 0.40 -8.28
C THR A 30 0.02 1.79 -7.93
N GLN A 31 -1.30 2.01 -8.09
CA GLN A 31 -1.93 3.29 -7.74
C GLN A 31 -1.82 3.57 -6.23
N ARG A 32 -2.01 2.54 -5.40
CA ARG A 32 -1.83 2.63 -3.95
C ARG A 32 -0.37 2.85 -3.57
N TYR A 33 0.56 2.17 -4.23
CA TYR A 33 1.99 2.33 -4.02
C TYR A 33 2.46 3.76 -4.33
N ARG A 34 2.02 4.36 -5.45
CA ARG A 34 2.36 5.75 -5.79
C ARG A 34 1.88 6.75 -4.74
N LYS A 35 0.64 6.62 -4.26
CA LYS A 35 0.11 7.48 -3.20
C LYS A 35 0.89 7.37 -1.90
N LEU A 36 1.39 6.17 -1.58
CA LEU A 36 2.27 5.98 -0.42
C LEU A 36 3.62 6.68 -0.63
N LEU A 37 4.22 6.54 -1.82
CA LEU A 37 5.46 7.24 -2.15
C LEU A 37 5.31 8.77 -2.11
N GLU A 38 4.23 9.32 -2.66
CA GLU A 38 3.93 10.76 -2.61
C GLU A 38 3.88 11.28 -1.17
N GLN A 39 3.23 10.54 -0.27
CA GLN A 39 3.18 10.85 1.16
C GLN A 39 4.56 10.75 1.83
N VAL A 40 5.36 9.73 1.50
CA VAL A 40 6.72 9.54 2.05
C VAL A 40 7.66 10.65 1.56
N THR A 41 7.52 11.12 0.32
CA THR A 41 8.35 12.22 -0.22
C THR A 41 7.94 13.60 0.26
N THR A 42 6.69 13.80 0.69
CA THR A 42 6.21 15.08 1.23
C THR A 42 6.46 15.25 2.74
N VAL A 43 6.80 14.17 3.47
CA VAL A 43 7.26 14.27 4.86
C VAL A 43 8.76 14.56 4.94
N CYS A 44 9.16 15.73 4.46
CA CYS A 44 10.48 16.31 4.75
C CYS A 44 10.45 17.06 6.10
N CYS A 45 9.87 16.45 7.14
CA CYS A 45 9.93 16.93 8.52
C CYS A 45 10.79 15.95 9.34
N PRO A 46 11.98 16.32 9.83
CA PRO A 46 12.98 15.38 10.36
C PRO A 46 12.69 14.80 11.76
N SER A 47 11.47 14.90 12.32
CA SER A 47 11.22 14.52 13.73
C SER A 47 9.99 13.66 14.05
N ALA A 48 9.30 13.05 13.07
CA ALA A 48 8.14 12.22 13.42
C ALA A 48 7.95 11.03 12.46
N VAL A 49 8.76 9.98 12.60
CA VAL A 49 8.36 8.65 12.14
C VAL A 49 7.50 8.02 13.24
N MET A 50 6.29 8.57 13.44
CA MET A 50 5.22 7.84 14.10
C MET A 50 4.39 7.18 13.00
N VAL A 51 4.95 6.12 12.40
CA VAL A 51 4.10 5.16 11.69
C VAL A 51 3.40 4.35 12.78
N SER A 52 2.30 4.90 13.29
CA SER A 52 1.35 4.13 14.08
C SER A 52 0.76 3.07 13.16
N ILE A 53 1.43 1.91 13.15
CA ILE A 53 0.87 0.65 12.67
C ILE A 53 -0.43 0.47 13.44
N HIS A 54 -1.56 0.76 12.80
CA HIS A 54 -2.86 0.29 13.30
C HIS A 54 -2.74 -1.24 13.36
N GLY A 55 -2.78 -1.77 14.58
CA GLY A 55 -2.83 -3.20 14.81
C GLY A 55 -4.08 -3.78 14.17
N ASP A 56 -3.92 -4.43 13.01
CA ASP A 56 -4.78 -5.54 12.62
C ASP A 56 -4.38 -6.69 13.57
N SER A 57 -5.07 -6.79 14.71
CA SER A 57 -5.02 -7.96 15.58
C SER A 57 -5.50 -9.15 14.75
N PHE A 58 -4.65 -10.18 14.64
CA PHE A 58 -5.09 -11.53 14.28
C PHE A 58 -6.04 -12.09 15.34
#